data_AF-A0A1E1WPB3-F1
#
_entry.id   AF-A0A1E1WPB3-F1
#
_cell.length_a   1.000
_cell.length_b   1.000
_cell.length_c   1.000
_cell.angle_alpha   90.00
_cell.angle_beta   90.00
_cell.angle_gamma   90.00
#
_symmetry.space_group_name_H-M   'P 1'
#
loop_
_entity.id
_entity.type
_entity.pdbx_description
1 polymer ?
#
loop_
_entity_poly.entity_id
_entity_poly.type
_entity_poly.pdbx_seq_one_letter_code
_entity_poly.pdbx_strand_id
1 'polypeptide(L)'
;LNSDFDSTCLLTRCYVGKKKNIYLVSPAVKDVVKHNEDRIKIINTGVKTFVRCDNKNMTCPFRLSQEGLQSIAPFIGASRRLRILKEDLVLVLQNDNPSNPPEIKLFSEHTQNLVKDLATGSCILEYK
;
A
#
# COMPACT_ATOMS: atom_id res chain seq x y z
N LEU A 1 8.96 -1.83 4.85
CA LEU A 1 8.50 -1.45 6.20
C LEU A 1 9.73 -1.46 7.09
N ASN A 2 9.81 -0.61 8.10
CA ASN A 2 10.91 -0.62 9.06
C ASN A 2 10.82 -1.84 10.01
N SER A 3 11.80 -2.00 10.89
CA SER A 3 11.91 -3.12 11.83
C SER A 3 10.83 -3.15 12.91
N ASP A 4 10.19 -2.01 13.19
CA ASP A 4 9.20 -1.89 14.27
C ASP A 4 7.83 -2.49 13.89
N PHE A 5 7.64 -2.79 12.60
CA PHE A 5 6.41 -3.39 12.11
C PHE A 5 6.37 -4.90 12.40
N ASP A 6 5.38 -5.35 13.19
CA ASP A 6 5.13 -6.77 13.40
C ASP A 6 4.50 -7.42 12.15
N SER A 7 5.37 -7.92 11.28
CA SER A 7 4.96 -8.64 10.07
C SER A 7 4.23 -9.96 10.35
N THR A 8 4.29 -10.51 11.56
CA THR A 8 3.56 -11.75 11.91
C THR A 8 2.05 -11.53 11.99
N CYS A 9 1.61 -10.27 12.09
CA CYS A 9 0.21 -9.87 12.04
C CYS A 9 -0.34 -9.72 10.62
N LEU A 10 0.43 -10.07 9.59
CA LEU A 10 -0.04 -10.11 8.21
C LEU A 10 -0.63 -11.49 7.87
N LEU A 11 -1.90 -11.50 7.47
CA LEU A 11 -2.63 -12.70 7.10
C LEU A 11 -2.95 -12.71 5.60
N THR A 12 -3.04 -13.92 5.05
CA THR A 12 -3.56 -14.15 3.69
C THR A 12 -4.64 -15.22 3.75
N ARG A 13 -5.59 -15.16 2.81
CA ARG A 13 -6.77 -16.03 2.85
C ARG A 13 -6.48 -17.51 2.54
N CYS A 14 -5.40 -17.79 1.82
CA CYS A 14 -5.10 -19.15 1.38
C CYS A 14 -3.64 -19.48 1.68
N TYR A 15 -3.34 -20.74 1.98
CA TYR A 15 -1.96 -21.24 2.06
C TYR A 15 -1.37 -21.54 0.67
N VAL A 16 -2.19 -22.08 -0.23
CA VAL A 16 -1.78 -22.44 -1.61
C VAL A 16 -2.27 -21.40 -2.62
N GLY A 17 -1.51 -21.20 -3.71
CA GLY A 17 -1.89 -20.32 -4.82
C GLY A 17 -1.59 -18.83 -4.59
N LYS A 18 -1.99 -18.01 -5.57
CA LYS A 18 -1.68 -16.56 -5.61
C LYS A 18 -2.41 -15.81 -4.49
N LYS A 19 -1.66 -15.15 -3.62
CA LYS A 19 -2.21 -14.26 -2.57
C LYS A 19 -2.66 -12.96 -3.22
N LYS A 20 -3.97 -12.78 -3.37
CA LYS A 20 -4.53 -11.55 -3.96
C LYS A 20 -4.37 -10.35 -3.04
N ASN A 21 -4.62 -10.54 -1.75
CA ASN A 21 -4.61 -9.51 -0.73
C ASN A 21 -3.82 -9.99 0.49
N ILE A 22 -3.20 -9.04 1.20
CA ILE A 22 -2.61 -9.24 2.51
C ILE A 22 -3.37 -8.32 3.48
N TYR A 23 -3.78 -8.88 4.61
CA TYR A 23 -4.58 -8.22 5.63
C TYR A 23 -3.74 -8.05 6.88
N LEU A 24 -3.83 -6.88 7.53
CA LEU A 24 -3.26 -6.65 8.84
C LEU A 24 -4.33 -6.87 9.90
N VAL A 25 -3.99 -7.62 10.94
CA VAL A 25 -4.82 -7.81 12.14
C VAL A 25 -4.09 -7.30 13.38
N SER A 26 -4.81 -7.16 14.50
CA SER A 26 -4.15 -6.99 15.80
C SER A 26 -3.56 -8.33 16.29
N PRO A 27 -2.57 -8.30 17.21
CA PRO A 27 -2.01 -9.53 17.79
C PRO A 27 -3.07 -10.46 18.40
N ALA A 28 -4.05 -9.90 19.12
CA ALA A 28 -5.15 -10.68 19.68
C ALA A 28 -6.00 -11.38 18.60
N VAL A 29 -6.31 -10.68 17.50
CA VAL A 29 -7.07 -11.27 16.39
C VAL A 29 -6.24 -12.32 15.65
N LYS A 30 -4.93 -12.11 15.49
CA LYS A 30 -4.01 -13.13 14.95
C LYS A 30 -4.10 -14.42 15.77
N ASP A 31 -4.07 -14.33 17.09
CA ASP A 31 -4.14 -15.50 17.96
C ASP A 31 -5.51 -16.17 17.86
N VAL A 32 -6.61 -15.40 17.82
CA VAL A 32 -7.95 -15.97 17.59
C VAL A 32 -8.01 -16.73 16.27
N VAL A 33 -7.48 -16.17 15.17
CA VAL A 33 -7.46 -16.85 13.87
C VAL A 33 -6.63 -18.14 13.96
N LYS A 34 -5.41 -18.04 14.47
CA LYS A 34 -4.46 -19.16 14.53
C LYS A 34 -4.98 -20.36 15.33
N HIS A 35 -5.70 -20.12 16.43
CA HIS A 35 -6.22 -21.19 17.29
C HIS A 35 -7.59 -21.73 16.84
N ASN A 36 -8.19 -21.18 15.78
CA ASN A 36 -9.53 -21.56 15.32
C ASN A 36 -9.63 -21.82 13.81
N GLU A 37 -8.56 -21.66 13.03
CA GLU A 37 -8.61 -21.75 11.56
C GLU A 37 -9.06 -23.12 11.01
N ASP A 38 -8.94 -24.17 11.83
CA ASP A 38 -9.37 -25.54 11.55
C ASP A 38 -10.84 -25.81 11.94
N ARG A 39 -11.40 -25.01 12.85
CA ARG A 39 -12.74 -25.22 13.45
C ARG A 39 -13.77 -24.17 13.05
N ILE A 40 -13.34 -22.95 12.75
CA ILE A 40 -14.20 -21.80 12.47
C ILE A 40 -13.86 -21.23 11.10
N LYS A 41 -14.88 -21.14 10.26
CA LYS A 41 -14.76 -20.50 8.95
C LYS A 41 -14.82 -18.98 9.08
N ILE A 42 -13.66 -18.34 9.10
CA ILE A 42 -13.54 -16.88 9.11
C ILE A 42 -13.64 -16.36 7.67
N ILE A 43 -14.69 -15.58 7.38
CA ILE A 43 -14.93 -15.05 6.02
C ILE A 43 -14.11 -13.79 5.77
N ASN A 44 -14.12 -12.86 6.73
CA ASN A 44 -13.41 -11.59 6.67
C ASN A 44 -12.75 -11.31 8.03
N THR A 45 -11.51 -10.83 8.02
CA THR A 45 -10.81 -10.37 9.23
C THR A 45 -9.67 -9.43 8.84
N GLY A 46 -9.37 -8.49 9.73
CA GLY A 46 -8.33 -7.47 9.52
C GLY A 46 -8.68 -6.44 8.47
N VAL A 47 -7.67 -5.64 8.11
CA VAL A 47 -7.76 -4.54 7.15
C VAL A 47 -6.84 -4.82 5.98
N LYS A 48 -7.31 -4.63 4.75
CA LYS A 48 -6.51 -4.87 3.55
C LYS A 48 -5.37 -3.85 3.45
N THR A 49 -4.13 -4.28 3.67
CA THR A 49 -2.93 -3.43 3.65
C THR A 49 -2.15 -3.51 2.35
N PHE A 50 -2.15 -4.68 1.70
CA PHE A 50 -1.50 -4.85 0.41
C PHE A 50 -2.37 -5.60 -0.60
N VAL A 51 -2.28 -5.19 -1.86
CA VAL A 51 -2.97 -5.83 -2.99
C VAL A 51 -1.95 -6.27 -4.02
N ARG A 52 -2.12 -7.48 -4.55
CA ARG A 52 -1.25 -8.02 -5.58
C ARG A 52 -1.48 -7.32 -6.93
N CYS A 53 -0.39 -6.96 -7.59
CA CYS A 53 -0.34 -6.35 -8.92
C CYS A 53 0.70 -7.12 -9.75
N ASP A 54 0.24 -7.97 -10.67
CA ASP A 54 1.08 -8.84 -11.50
C ASP A 54 1.64 -8.09 -12.73
N ASN A 55 2.26 -6.92 -12.54
CA ASN A 55 2.94 -6.18 -13.61
C ASN A 55 4.37 -6.71 -13.83
N LYS A 56 4.74 -7.04 -15.08
CA LYS A 56 6.03 -7.65 -15.44
C LYS A 56 7.26 -6.83 -15.01
N ASN A 57 7.12 -5.52 -14.87
CA ASN A 57 8.21 -4.59 -14.54
C ASN A 57 8.32 -4.28 -13.03
N MET A 58 7.64 -5.03 -12.16
CA MET A 58 7.68 -4.80 -10.70
C MET A 58 8.52 -5.84 -9.99
N THR A 59 9.53 -5.37 -9.24
CA THR A 59 10.33 -6.21 -8.33
C THR A 59 9.49 -6.80 -7.19
N CYS A 60 8.52 -6.04 -6.69
CA CYS A 60 7.59 -6.47 -5.65
C CYS A 60 6.17 -6.54 -6.23
N PRO A 61 5.49 -7.69 -6.22
CA PRO A 61 4.16 -7.84 -6.83
C PRO A 61 3.03 -7.30 -5.93
N PHE A 62 3.33 -6.52 -4.89
CA PHE A 62 2.34 -5.97 -3.97
C PHE A 62 2.38 -4.45 -3.95
N ARG A 63 1.19 -3.83 -3.95
CA ARG A 63 0.98 -2.38 -3.82
C ARG A 63 0.28 -2.08 -2.51
N LEU A 64 0.53 -0.88 -2.00
CA LEU A 64 -0.18 -0.35 -0.84
C LEU A 64 -1.67 -0.23 -1.16
N SER A 65 -2.51 -0.71 -0.23
CA SER A 65 -3.95 -0.54 -0.26
C SER A 65 -4.32 0.71 0.52
N GLN A 66 -5.24 1.54 0.00
CA GLN A 66 -5.68 2.71 0.76
C GLN A 66 -6.40 2.36 2.06
N GLU A 67 -7.12 1.24 2.07
CA GLU A 67 -7.91 0.78 3.22
C GLU A 67 -7.05 0.62 4.49
N GLY A 68 -5.86 0.01 4.34
CA GLY A 68 -4.95 -0.24 5.46
C GLY A 68 -3.77 0.73 5.53
N LEU A 69 -3.72 1.75 4.65
CA LEU A 69 -2.55 2.61 4.56
C LEU A 69 -2.25 3.30 5.89
N GLN A 70 -3.28 3.83 6.57
CA GLN A 70 -3.09 4.52 7.85
C GLN A 70 -2.43 3.63 8.91
N SER A 71 -2.78 2.34 8.96
CA SER A 71 -2.22 1.39 9.93
C SER A 71 -0.77 1.05 9.67
N ILE A 72 -0.31 1.12 8.41
CA ILE A 72 1.07 0.78 8.04
C ILE A 72 1.93 2.02 7.76
N ALA A 73 1.33 3.19 7.60
CA ALA A 73 2.03 4.42 7.22
C ALA A 73 3.21 4.71 8.15
N PRO A 74 3.10 4.67 9.49
CA PRO A 74 4.24 4.95 10.39
C PRO A 74 5.49 4.11 10.10
N PHE A 75 5.31 2.91 9.57
CA PHE A 75 6.38 1.96 9.26
C PHE A 75 6.91 2.07 7.83
N ILE A 76 6.35 2.95 7.01
CA ILE A 76 6.80 3.23 5.64
C ILE A 76 7.87 4.33 5.68
N GLY A 77 9.07 3.98 5.19
CA GLY A 77 10.24 4.86 5.19
C GLY A 77 10.14 6.05 4.22
N ALA A 78 11.06 7.01 4.39
CA ALA A 78 11.06 8.27 3.65
C ALA A 78 11.18 8.12 2.13
N SER A 79 11.85 7.06 1.64
CA SER A 79 12.01 6.81 0.19
C SER A 79 10.71 6.56 -0.56
N ARG A 80 9.60 6.32 0.16
CA ARG A 80 8.27 6.10 -0.41
C ARG A 80 7.27 7.19 0.01
N ARG A 81 7.74 8.32 0.55
CA ARG A 81 6.92 9.46 0.95
C ARG A 81 7.29 10.68 0.13
N LEU A 82 6.31 11.27 -0.53
CA LEU A 82 6.48 12.44 -1.38
C LEU A 82 5.68 13.59 -0.80
N ARG A 83 6.35 14.69 -0.46
CA ARG A 83 5.69 15.92 -0.01
C ARG A 83 5.43 16.79 -1.22
N ILE A 84 4.18 16.79 -1.69
CA ILE A 84 3.79 17.50 -2.90
C ILE A 84 3.06 18.80 -2.56
N LEU A 85 3.00 19.71 -3.53
CA LEU A 85 2.27 20.96 -3.39
C LEU A 85 0.76 20.77 -3.59
N LYS A 86 -0.04 21.76 -3.18
CA LYS A 86 -1.51 21.68 -3.22
C LYS A 86 -2.01 21.51 -4.65
N GLU A 87 -1.47 22.31 -5.55
CA GLU A 87 -1.77 22.35 -6.98
C GLU A 87 -1.52 20.99 -7.64
N ASP A 88 -0.42 20.34 -7.27
CA ASP A 88 -0.05 19.01 -7.77
C ASP A 88 -0.98 17.93 -7.23
N LEU A 89 -1.36 18.02 -5.96
CA LEU A 89 -2.34 17.10 -5.37
C LEU A 89 -3.70 17.26 -6.05
N VAL A 90 -4.14 18.50 -6.28
CA VAL A 90 -5.39 18.81 -6.98
C VAL A 90 -5.34 18.26 -8.41
N LEU A 91 -4.25 18.45 -9.14
CA LEU A 91 -4.05 17.90 -10.49
C LEU A 91 -4.21 16.37 -10.51
N VAL A 92 -3.63 15.67 -9.53
CA VAL A 92 -3.79 14.21 -9.40
C VAL A 92 -5.23 13.82 -9.10
N LEU A 93 -5.88 14.52 -8.16
CA LEU A 93 -7.23 14.20 -7.73
C LEU A 93 -8.32 14.57 -8.74
N GLN A 94 -8.06 15.52 -9.64
CA GLN A 94 -8.97 15.90 -10.73
C GLN A 94 -8.88 14.97 -11.95
N ASN A 95 -7.89 14.07 -11.98
CA ASN A 95 -7.78 13.09 -13.06
C ASN A 95 -8.58 11.82 -12.71
N ASP A 96 -9.78 11.75 -13.27
CA ASP A 96 -10.69 10.61 -13.08
C ASP A 96 -10.43 9.44 -14.03
N ASN A 97 -9.41 9.52 -14.90
CA ASN A 97 -9.10 8.47 -15.88
C ASN A 97 -7.82 7.70 -15.48
N PRO A 98 -7.94 6.51 -14.88
CA PRO A 98 -6.79 5.70 -14.48
C PRO A 98 -5.88 5.25 -15.63
N SER A 99 -6.41 5.24 -16.87
CA SER A 99 -5.67 4.83 -18.06
C SER A 99 -4.89 5.99 -18.69
N ASN A 100 -5.16 7.23 -18.29
CA ASN A 100 -4.49 8.42 -18.79
C ASN A 100 -4.08 9.35 -17.63
N PRO A 101 -3.10 8.94 -16.80
CA PRO A 101 -2.64 9.74 -15.67
C PRO A 101 -1.99 11.06 -16.15
N PRO A 102 -1.95 12.11 -15.29
CA PRO A 102 -1.31 13.37 -15.66
C PRO A 102 0.17 13.18 -16.02
N GLU A 103 0.62 13.84 -17.08
CA GLU A 103 2.04 13.83 -17.44
C GLU A 103 2.89 14.51 -16.36
N ILE A 104 4.07 13.95 -16.06
CA ILE A 104 5.00 14.49 -15.04
C ILE A 104 5.34 15.97 -15.33
N LYS A 105 5.36 16.39 -16.59
CA LYS A 105 5.66 17.77 -17.01
C LYS A 105 4.63 18.79 -16.54
N LEU A 106 3.41 18.36 -16.23
CA LEU A 106 2.32 19.22 -15.75
C LEU A 106 2.43 19.56 -14.26
N PHE A 107 3.27 18.84 -13.52
CA PHE A 107 3.53 19.08 -12.12
C PHE A 107 4.52 20.22 -11.90
N SER A 108 4.54 20.79 -10.71
CA SER A 108 5.55 21.77 -10.29
C SER A 108 6.99 21.21 -10.43
N GLU A 109 7.98 22.09 -10.63
CA GLU A 109 9.40 21.69 -10.65
C GLU A 109 9.82 20.94 -9.38
N HIS A 110 9.24 21.33 -8.23
CA HIS A 110 9.43 20.66 -6.95
C HIS A 110 9.04 19.18 -7.04
N THR A 111 7.80 18.89 -7.47
CA THR A 111 7.31 17.51 -7.58
C THR A 111 8.04 16.75 -8.69
N GLN A 112 8.37 17.41 -9.80
CA GLN A 112 9.18 16.81 -10.87
C GLN A 112 10.54 16.33 -10.36
N ASN A 113 11.21 17.11 -9.52
CA ASN A 113 12.49 16.71 -8.94
C ASN A 113 12.35 15.55 -7.94
N LEU A 114 11.27 15.52 -7.15
CA LEU A 114 11.00 14.42 -6.22
C LEU A 114 10.77 13.07 -6.90
N VAL A 115 10.11 13.06 -8.06
CA VAL A 115 9.75 11.82 -8.76
C VAL A 115 10.87 11.25 -9.63
N LYS A 116 11.90 12.05 -9.98
CA LYS A 116 13.04 11.60 -10.81
C LYS A 116 13.74 10.37 -10.22
N ASP A 117 13.95 10.38 -8.91
CA ASP A 117 14.66 9.31 -8.18
C ASP A 117 13.70 8.26 -7.58
N LEU A 118 12.38 8.39 -7.84
CA LEU A 118 11.39 7.49 -7.27
C LEU A 118 11.39 6.15 -8.00
N ALA A 119 11.87 5.12 -7.32
CA ALA A 119 11.78 3.75 -7.82
C ALA A 119 10.33 3.33 -8.11
N THR A 120 10.11 2.45 -9.09
CA THR A 120 8.78 1.92 -9.40
C THR A 120 8.11 1.30 -8.17
N GLY A 121 6.80 1.56 -7.98
CA GLY A 121 6.01 1.03 -6.87
C GLY A 121 4.98 2.02 -6.33
N SER A 122 4.36 1.68 -5.21
CA SER A 122 3.49 2.61 -4.48
C SER A 122 4.31 3.65 -3.72
N CYS A 123 3.77 4.87 -3.60
CA CYS A 123 4.26 5.92 -2.71
C CYS A 123 3.09 6.52 -1.93
N ILE A 124 3.41 7.23 -0.85
CA ILE A 124 2.48 8.04 -0.07
C ILE A 124 2.66 9.49 -0.51
N LEU A 125 1.59 10.11 -0.96
CA LEU A 125 1.55 11.55 -1.18
C LEU A 125 1.15 12.23 0.12
N GLU A 126 2.01 13.12 0.61
CA GLU A 126 1.79 13.94 1.78
C GLU A 126 1.58 15.38 1.32
N TYR A 127 0.54 16.01 1.85
CA TYR A 127 0.27 17.43 1.70
C TYR A 127 0.17 18.04 3.10
N LYS A 128 0.81 19.19 3.30
CA LYS A 128 0.70 20.00 4.51
C LYS A 128 0.28 21.41 4.13
#